data_AF-A0A146M243-F1
#
_entry.id   AF-A0A146M243-F1
#
_cell.length_a   1.000
_cell.length_b   1.000
_cell.length_c   1.000
_cell.angle_alpha   90.00
_cell.angle_beta   90.00
_cell.angle_gamma   90.00
#
_symmetry.space_group_name_H-M   'P 1'
#
loop_
_entity.id
_entity.type
_entity.pdbx_description
1 polymer ?
#
loop_
_entity_poly.entity_id
_entity_poly.type
_entity_poly.pdbx_seq_one_letter_code
_entity_poly.pdbx_strand_id
1 'polypeptide(L)'
;FCCFVLPCFCLLCCFIIRIIYRLVALSKINLYYYCAVHWTFLQGYFHCRKDLSTEGTTMPAISGYDNHDDGPGFVGIRFCQECNNMLYPKEDKENKVLLYACRNCDYKQLADSNCIYVNKIMHEIDELTHIVSDVISDPTLPRTEQHPCPKCNHREAVFFQAQTRRAEEEMRLYYVCTNQHCTHRWTE
;
A
#
# COMPACT_ATOMS: atom_id res chain seq x y z
N PHE A 1 20.04 4.97 -16.09
CA PHE A 1 21.29 4.21 -15.89
C PHE A 1 21.12 2.85 -15.17
N CYS A 2 19.90 2.38 -14.88
CA CYS A 2 19.64 1.13 -14.14
C CYS A 2 19.24 -0.09 -15.00
N CYS A 3 19.64 -0.17 -16.28
CA CYS A 3 19.27 -1.31 -17.15
C CYS A 3 20.40 -2.31 -17.42
N PHE A 4 21.60 -2.13 -16.86
CA PHE A 4 22.75 -3.00 -17.19
C PHE A 4 23.23 -3.94 -16.08
N VAL A 5 22.64 -3.92 -14.88
CA VAL A 5 23.15 -4.73 -13.74
C VAL A 5 22.39 -6.05 -13.53
N LEU A 6 21.24 -6.25 -14.18
CA LEU A 6 20.42 -7.45 -13.99
C LEU A 6 20.93 -8.78 -14.62
N PRO A 7 21.80 -8.84 -15.65
CA PRO A 7 22.19 -10.15 -16.19
C PRO A 7 23.24 -10.88 -15.34
N CYS A 8 23.98 -10.19 -14.46
CA CYS A 8 25.03 -10.81 -13.66
C CYS A 8 24.52 -11.60 -12.44
N PHE A 9 23.39 -11.20 -11.83
CA PHE A 9 22.87 -11.89 -10.65
C PHE A 9 22.24 -13.26 -10.97
N CYS A 10 21.64 -13.42 -12.17
CA CYS A 10 21.08 -14.70 -12.61
C CYS A 10 22.16 -15.76 -12.88
N LEU A 11 23.33 -15.37 -13.39
CA LEU A 11 24.41 -16.31 -13.71
C LEU A 11 25.11 -16.86 -12.46
N LEU A 12 25.30 -16.03 -11.43
CA LEU A 12 25.83 -16.47 -10.13
C LEU A 12 24.87 -17.45 -9.43
N CYS A 13 23.56 -17.21 -9.50
CA CYS A 13 22.56 -18.09 -8.89
C CYS A 13 22.53 -19.46 -9.59
N CYS A 14 22.58 -19.50 -10.93
CA CYS A 14 22.67 -20.74 -11.70
C CYS A 14 23.98 -21.51 -11.46
N PHE A 15 25.11 -20.83 -11.22
CA PHE A 15 26.39 -21.47 -10.91
C PHE A 15 26.39 -22.14 -9.54
N ILE A 16 25.84 -21.46 -8.52
CA ILE A 16 25.71 -22.01 -7.16
C ILE A 16 24.78 -23.23 -7.16
N ILE A 17 23.67 -23.18 -7.90
CA ILE A 17 22.76 -24.33 -8.07
C ILE A 17 23.50 -25.52 -8.70
N ARG A 18 24.30 -25.31 -9.75
CA ARG A 18 25.09 -26.40 -10.37
C ARG A 18 26.14 -27.01 -9.44
N ILE A 19 26.75 -26.21 -8.57
CA ILE A 19 27.72 -26.67 -7.57
C ILE A 19 27.04 -27.48 -6.46
N ILE A 20 25.89 -27.02 -5.95
CA ILE A 20 25.11 -27.74 -4.94
C ILE A 20 24.59 -29.07 -5.48
N TYR A 21 24.06 -29.10 -6.70
CA TYR A 21 23.60 -30.35 -7.33
C TYR A 21 24.74 -31.37 -7.54
N ARG A 22 25.97 -30.92 -7.86
CA ARG A 22 27.14 -31.80 -7.97
C ARG A 22 27.65 -32.30 -6.62
N LEU A 23 27.61 -31.48 -5.56
CA LEU A 23 28.00 -31.88 -4.21
C LEU A 23 27.01 -32.87 -3.58
N VAL A 24 25.72 -32.71 -3.83
CA VAL A 24 24.67 -33.62 -3.33
C VAL A 24 24.70 -34.96 -4.06
N ALA A 25 25.13 -35.03 -5.33
CA ALA A 25 25.25 -36.28 -6.07
C ALA A 25 26.39 -37.22 -5.59
N LEU A 26 27.37 -36.69 -4.83
CA LEU A 26 28.52 -37.46 -4.33
C LEU A 26 28.34 -38.00 -2.90
N SER A 27 27.33 -37.56 -2.17
CA SER A 27 26.98 -38.07 -0.84
C SER A 27 25.61 -38.71 -0.93
N LYS A 28 25.52 -40.05 -0.81
CA LYS A 28 24.24 -40.80 -0.84
C LYS A 28 23.31 -40.35 0.31
N ILE A 29 22.67 -39.18 0.17
CA ILE A 29 21.79 -38.58 1.15
C ILE A 29 20.36 -38.68 0.62
N ASN A 30 19.50 -39.19 1.49
CA ASN A 30 18.14 -39.64 1.25
C ASN A 30 17.25 -38.66 0.47
N LEU A 31 16.40 -39.23 -0.40
CA LEU A 31 15.43 -38.58 -1.29
C LEU A 31 14.49 -37.57 -0.58
N TYR A 32 14.32 -37.71 0.73
CA TYR A 32 13.51 -36.81 1.57
C TYR A 32 14.06 -35.38 1.65
N TYR A 33 15.38 -35.17 1.62
CA TYR A 33 15.94 -33.81 1.68
C TYR A 33 15.76 -33.04 0.36
N TYR A 34 15.74 -33.74 -0.78
CA TYR A 34 15.53 -33.14 -2.10
C TYR A 34 14.14 -32.50 -2.22
N CYS A 35 13.12 -33.11 -1.63
CA CYS A 35 11.75 -32.62 -1.70
C CYS A 35 11.54 -31.38 -0.82
N ALA A 36 12.21 -31.29 0.34
CA ALA A 36 12.10 -30.16 1.26
C ALA A 36 12.75 -28.88 0.70
N VAL A 37 13.91 -29.00 0.04
CA VAL A 37 14.62 -27.85 -0.56
C VAL A 37 13.91 -27.36 -1.83
N HIS A 38 13.27 -28.26 -2.58
CA HIS A 38 12.47 -27.88 -3.76
C HIS A 38 11.16 -27.17 -3.38
N TRP A 39 10.51 -27.57 -2.27
CA TRP A 39 9.26 -26.96 -1.79
C TRP A 39 9.47 -25.54 -1.23
N THR A 40 10.56 -25.29 -0.49
CA THR A 40 10.88 -23.95 0.00
C THR A 40 11.26 -22.98 -1.13
N PHE A 41 11.92 -23.47 -2.18
CA PHE A 41 12.28 -22.66 -3.35
C PHE A 41 11.07 -22.28 -4.22
N LEU A 42 10.08 -23.18 -4.36
CA LEU A 42 8.83 -22.90 -5.08
C LEU A 42 7.93 -21.90 -4.35
N GLN A 43 7.95 -21.86 -3.01
CA GLN A 43 7.22 -20.83 -2.24
C GLN A 43 7.88 -19.44 -2.34
N GLY A 44 9.21 -19.35 -2.39
CA GLY A 44 9.91 -18.08 -2.60
C GLY A 44 9.70 -17.48 -4.00
N TYR A 45 9.65 -18.32 -5.04
CA TYR A 45 9.38 -17.88 -6.42
C TYR A 45 7.93 -17.42 -6.64
N PHE A 46 6.96 -17.97 -5.90
CA PHE A 46 5.57 -17.55 -6.01
C PHE A 46 5.26 -16.24 -5.26
N HIS A 47 6.04 -15.88 -4.23
CA HIS A 47 5.86 -14.62 -3.52
C HIS A 47 6.42 -13.43 -4.31
N CYS A 48 7.58 -13.59 -4.95
CA CYS A 48 8.23 -12.49 -5.68
C CYS A 48 7.63 -12.23 -7.08
N ARG A 49 6.88 -13.17 -7.66
CA ARG A 49 6.23 -13.00 -8.98
C ARG A 49 4.92 -12.19 -8.92
N LYS A 50 4.35 -11.95 -7.74
CA LYS A 50 3.18 -11.08 -7.61
C LYS A 50 3.52 -9.59 -7.57
N ASP A 51 4.78 -9.24 -7.33
CA ASP A 51 5.19 -7.83 -7.21
C ASP A 51 5.76 -7.23 -8.51
N LEU A 52 5.84 -8.02 -9.58
CA LEU A 52 6.43 -7.61 -10.87
C LEU A 52 5.49 -7.83 -12.05
N SER A 53 4.21 -7.53 -11.85
CA SER A 53 3.25 -7.33 -12.94
C SER A 53 2.20 -6.30 -12.53
N THR A 54 2.63 -5.08 -12.24
CA THR A 54 1.79 -3.90 -12.53
C THR A 54 2.65 -2.94 -13.33
N GLU A 55 2.37 -3.00 -14.61
CA GLU A 55 2.69 -2.05 -15.65
C GLU A 55 2.53 -0.61 -15.15
N GLY A 56 3.34 0.28 -15.72
CA GLY A 56 3.16 1.72 -15.62
C GLY A 56 1.73 2.09 -15.95
N THR A 57 0.93 2.23 -14.90
CA THR A 57 -0.33 2.93 -14.93
C THR A 57 0.03 4.24 -14.26
N THR A 58 0.10 5.30 -15.04
CA THR A 58 -0.34 6.63 -14.56
C THR A 58 -1.42 6.39 -13.52
N MET A 59 -1.21 6.81 -12.26
CA MET A 59 -2.26 6.69 -11.26
C MET A 59 -3.56 7.15 -11.92
N PRO A 60 -4.56 6.28 -12.09
CA PRO A 60 -5.79 6.72 -12.72
C PRO A 60 -6.30 7.81 -11.78
N ALA A 61 -6.55 8.99 -12.36
CA ALA A 61 -7.37 9.97 -11.69
C ALA A 61 -8.60 9.20 -11.20
N ILE A 62 -8.77 9.15 -9.88
CA ILE A 62 -9.97 8.58 -9.27
C ILE A 62 -11.10 9.49 -9.72
N SER A 63 -11.71 9.14 -10.85
CA SER A 63 -12.88 9.79 -11.40
C SER A 63 -14.10 9.14 -10.76
N GLY A 64 -14.84 9.94 -10.00
CA GLY A 64 -16.25 9.65 -9.68
C GLY A 64 -16.50 9.04 -8.30
N TYR A 65 -16.22 9.81 -7.25
CA TYR A 65 -17.16 9.94 -6.14
C TYR A 65 -17.34 11.43 -5.91
N ASP A 66 -18.44 11.99 -6.43
CA ASP A 66 -18.83 13.37 -6.22
C ASP A 66 -19.31 13.52 -4.76
N ASN A 67 -18.36 13.59 -3.84
CA ASN A 67 -18.56 14.29 -2.59
C ASN A 67 -18.21 15.74 -2.87
N HIS A 68 -19.21 16.61 -2.83
CA HIS A 68 -19.00 18.05 -2.72
C HIS A 68 -18.27 18.36 -1.40
N ASP A 69 -16.94 18.17 -1.39
CA ASP A 69 -16.04 18.78 -0.42
C ASP A 69 -15.61 20.11 -1.04
N ASP A 70 -16.36 21.18 -0.76
CA ASP A 70 -16.05 22.55 -1.21
C ASP A 70 -14.77 23.11 -0.54
N GLY A 71 -13.96 22.25 0.09
CA GLY A 71 -12.71 22.58 0.74
C GLY A 71 -11.48 22.34 -0.14
N PRO A 72 -10.37 23.06 0.09
CA PRO A 72 -9.11 22.73 -0.57
C PRO A 72 -8.68 21.31 -0.19
N GLY A 73 -8.44 20.47 -1.20
CA GLY A 73 -7.96 19.11 -1.04
C GLY A 73 -6.63 19.02 -0.28
N PHE A 74 -6.28 17.82 0.16
CA PHE A 74 -5.02 17.56 0.87
C PHE A 74 -3.81 17.92 0.01
N VAL A 75 -2.89 18.74 0.55
CA VAL A 75 -1.63 19.09 -0.13
C VAL A 75 -0.59 18.01 0.17
N GLY A 76 -0.29 17.19 -0.83
CA GLY A 76 0.70 16.11 -0.72
C GLY A 76 2.15 16.61 -0.69
N ILE A 77 3.00 15.94 0.09
CA ILE A 77 4.45 16.18 0.12
C ILE A 77 5.07 15.73 -1.21
N ARG A 78 5.94 16.55 -1.80
CA ARG A 78 6.65 16.26 -3.05
C ARG A 78 8.15 16.04 -2.80
N PHE A 79 8.76 15.18 -3.60
CA PHE A 79 10.18 14.82 -3.50
C PHE A 79 10.95 15.16 -4.78
N CYS A 80 12.23 15.48 -4.61
CA CYS A 80 13.15 15.73 -5.71
C CYS A 80 13.47 14.44 -6.48
N GLN A 81 13.46 14.48 -7.82
CA GLN A 81 13.76 13.33 -8.67
C GLN A 81 15.26 12.93 -8.67
N GLU A 82 16.15 13.83 -8.25
CA GLU A 82 17.60 13.59 -8.28
C GLU A 82 18.13 13.03 -6.95
N CYS A 83 17.73 13.63 -5.82
CA CYS A 83 18.26 13.29 -4.50
C CYS A 83 17.23 12.77 -3.51
N ASN A 84 15.96 12.59 -3.94
CA ASN A 84 14.85 12.11 -3.10
C ASN A 84 14.62 12.91 -1.80
N ASN A 85 15.14 14.14 -1.72
CA ASN A 85 14.88 15.05 -0.61
C ASN A 85 13.53 15.77 -0.78
N MET A 86 12.93 16.16 0.34
CA MET A 86 11.68 16.93 0.36
C MET A 86 11.86 18.29 -0.33
N LEU A 87 10.91 18.64 -1.20
CA LEU A 87 10.89 19.94 -1.88
C LEU A 87 10.20 21.00 -1.02
N TYR A 88 10.68 22.24 -1.11
CA TYR A 88 10.12 23.39 -0.38
C TYR A 88 9.51 24.40 -1.35
N PRO A 89 8.38 25.03 -1.00
CA PRO A 89 7.78 26.08 -1.81
C PRO A 89 8.70 27.31 -1.86
N LYS A 90 8.89 27.85 -3.07
CA LYS A 90 9.71 29.02 -3.38
C LYS A 90 9.00 29.88 -4.42
N GLU A 91 8.93 31.18 -4.19
CA GLU A 91 8.36 32.13 -5.14
C GLU A 91 9.37 32.46 -6.25
N ASP A 92 8.92 32.45 -7.51
CA ASP A 92 9.59 33.13 -8.62
C ASP A 92 8.96 34.50 -8.84
N LYS A 93 9.70 35.56 -8.47
CA LYS A 93 9.21 36.95 -8.48
C LYS A 93 9.02 37.51 -9.88
N GLU A 94 9.75 37.00 -10.87
CA GLU A 94 9.71 37.52 -12.25
C GLU A 94 8.42 37.06 -12.93
N ASN A 95 8.15 35.76 -12.86
CA ASN A 95 6.99 35.13 -13.48
C ASN A 95 5.75 35.11 -12.57
N LYS A 96 5.91 35.47 -11.28
CA LYS A 96 4.87 35.41 -10.24
C LYS A 96 4.23 34.01 -10.12
N VAL A 97 5.08 32.98 -10.23
CA VAL A 97 4.66 31.57 -10.11
C VAL A 97 5.25 30.93 -8.86
N LEU A 98 4.53 29.94 -8.33
CA LEU A 98 5.01 29.10 -7.24
C LEU A 98 5.86 27.95 -7.79
N LEU A 99 7.06 27.80 -7.24
CA LEU A 99 7.97 26.71 -7.53
C LEU A 99 8.17 25.83 -6.30
N TYR A 100 8.49 24.57 -6.52
CA TYR A 100 9.03 23.65 -5.52
C TYR A 100 10.53 23.46 -5.79
N ALA A 101 11.37 23.80 -4.82
CA ALA A 101 12.82 23.76 -4.95
C ALA A 101 13.46 22.86 -3.88
N CYS A 102 14.50 22.14 -4.25
CA CYS A 102 15.32 21.40 -3.30
C CYS A 102 16.31 22.33 -2.58
N ARG A 103 16.74 21.96 -1.37
CA ARG A 103 17.82 22.66 -0.63
C ARG A 103 19.22 22.14 -0.93
N ASN A 104 19.32 20.88 -1.35
CA ASN A 104 20.59 20.17 -1.53
C ASN A 104 21.08 20.15 -2.98
N CYS A 105 20.20 20.42 -3.95
CA CYS A 105 20.51 20.45 -5.38
C CYS A 105 19.74 21.59 -6.06
N ASP A 106 20.06 21.88 -7.31
CA ASP A 106 19.46 22.98 -8.09
C ASP A 106 18.12 22.61 -8.75
N TYR A 107 17.58 21.42 -8.46
CA TYR A 107 16.30 20.97 -8.98
C TYR A 107 15.15 21.90 -8.53
N LYS A 108 14.33 22.30 -9.50
CA LYS A 108 13.15 23.15 -9.34
C LYS A 108 12.02 22.62 -10.22
N GLN A 109 10.80 22.70 -9.72
CA GLN A 109 9.60 22.25 -10.42
C GLN A 109 8.47 23.28 -10.24
N LEU A 110 7.62 23.45 -11.25
CA LEU A 110 6.41 24.28 -11.16
C LEU A 110 5.35 23.61 -10.27
N ALA A 111 4.67 24.39 -9.45
CA ALA A 111 3.57 23.90 -8.62
C ALA A 111 2.28 23.76 -9.44
N ASP A 112 1.59 22.62 -9.31
CA ASP A 112 0.29 22.37 -9.95
C ASP A 112 -0.84 23.18 -9.29
N SER A 113 -0.71 23.43 -7.99
CA SER A 113 -1.68 24.15 -7.15
C SER A 113 -0.98 25.22 -6.34
N ASN A 114 -1.67 26.35 -6.10
CA ASN A 114 -1.18 27.44 -5.26
C ASN A 114 -1.37 27.19 -3.77
N CYS A 115 -2.02 26.09 -3.37
CA CYS A 115 -2.24 25.75 -1.97
C CYS A 115 -1.01 25.07 -1.38
N ILE A 116 -0.33 25.76 -0.44
CA ILE A 116 0.90 25.25 0.20
C ILE A 116 0.59 24.46 1.48
N TYR A 117 -0.42 24.90 2.24
CA TYR A 117 -0.74 24.34 3.54
C TYR A 117 -2.24 24.44 3.78
N VAL A 118 -2.82 23.33 4.22
CA VAL A 118 -4.22 23.24 4.65
C VAL A 118 -4.21 22.64 6.06
N ASN A 119 -4.92 23.31 6.97
CA ASN A 119 -5.22 22.76 8.28
C ASN A 119 -6.72 22.46 8.38
N LYS A 120 -7.10 21.19 8.25
CA LYS A 120 -8.48 20.75 8.46
C LYS A 120 -8.71 20.60 9.98
N ILE A 121 -9.26 21.65 10.61
CA ILE A 121 -9.51 21.71 12.06
C ILE A 121 -10.55 20.66 12.47
N MET A 122 -11.63 20.54 11.68
CA MET A 122 -12.59 19.46 11.80
C MET A 122 -12.14 18.33 10.88
N HIS A 123 -11.38 17.42 11.47
CA HIS A 123 -10.88 16.26 10.76
C HIS A 123 -11.96 15.18 10.77
N GLU A 124 -12.93 15.23 9.86
CA GLU A 124 -13.69 14.03 9.50
C GLU A 124 -12.73 13.10 8.74
N ILE A 125 -11.79 12.49 9.45
CA ILE A 125 -11.15 11.31 8.89
C ILE A 125 -12.28 10.33 8.75
N ASP A 126 -12.45 9.80 7.55
CA ASP A 126 -13.22 8.59 7.37
C ASP A 126 -12.52 7.49 8.17
N GLU A 127 -12.93 7.29 9.43
CA GLU A 127 -12.36 6.31 10.35
C GLU A 127 -12.40 4.90 9.74
N LEU A 128 -13.30 4.68 8.77
CA LEU A 128 -13.36 3.48 7.93
C LEU A 128 -12.10 3.23 7.11
N THR A 129 -11.31 4.26 6.79
CA THR A 129 -10.04 4.13 6.06
C THR A 129 -8.92 3.55 6.91
N HIS A 130 -8.98 3.72 8.24
CA HIS A 130 -8.00 3.15 9.17
C HIS A 130 -8.28 1.68 9.51
N ILE A 131 -9.47 1.17 9.17
CA ILE A 131 -9.84 -0.21 9.47
C ILE A 131 -9.19 -1.15 8.45
N VAL A 132 -8.29 -1.99 8.95
CA VAL A 132 -7.61 -3.03 8.17
C VAL A 132 -8.60 -4.14 7.79
N SER A 133 -8.47 -4.69 6.59
CA SER A 133 -9.27 -5.83 6.11
C SER A 133 -9.11 -7.10 6.95
N ASP A 134 -7.96 -7.24 7.60
CA ASP A 134 -7.51 -8.48 8.24
C ASP A 134 -8.24 -8.76 9.55
N VAL A 135 -9.02 -7.79 10.05
CA VAL A 135 -9.91 -7.94 11.22
C VAL A 135 -10.90 -9.10 11.04
N ILE A 136 -11.24 -9.47 9.79
CA ILE A 136 -12.12 -10.60 9.49
C ILE A 136 -11.51 -11.94 9.95
N SER A 137 -10.19 -12.05 9.98
CA SER A 137 -9.48 -13.28 10.34
C SER A 137 -9.33 -13.46 11.85
N ASP A 138 -9.60 -12.43 12.65
CA ASP A 138 -9.48 -12.48 14.10
C ASP A 138 -10.66 -13.30 14.70
N PRO A 139 -10.39 -14.43 15.38
CA PRO A 139 -11.42 -15.24 16.02
C PRO A 139 -11.94 -14.62 17.33
N THR A 140 -11.26 -13.61 17.88
CA THR A 140 -11.65 -12.97 19.14
C THR A 140 -12.70 -11.89 18.96
N LEU A 141 -12.88 -11.38 17.73
CA LEU A 141 -13.87 -10.38 17.42
C LEU A 141 -15.27 -11.00 17.26
N PRO A 142 -16.32 -10.35 17.80
CA PRO A 142 -17.68 -10.83 17.69
C PRO A 142 -18.22 -10.68 16.26
N ARG A 143 -19.09 -11.61 15.88
CA ARG A 143 -19.76 -11.65 14.57
C ARG A 143 -21.27 -11.55 14.75
N THR A 144 -21.93 -10.86 13.84
CA THR A 144 -23.39 -10.73 13.82
C THR A 144 -23.92 -11.06 12.43
N GLU A 145 -25.11 -11.65 12.39
CA GLU A 145 -25.86 -11.90 11.15
C GLU A 145 -27.01 -10.88 10.93
N GLN A 146 -27.22 -9.99 11.90
CA GLN A 146 -28.36 -9.06 11.91
C GLN A 146 -28.18 -7.88 10.94
N HIS A 147 -26.93 -7.55 10.62
CA HIS A 147 -26.57 -6.39 9.79
C HIS A 147 -25.93 -6.87 8.47
N PRO A 148 -26.73 -7.09 7.41
CA PRO A 148 -26.20 -7.54 6.13
C PRO A 148 -25.41 -6.44 5.43
N CYS A 149 -24.39 -6.83 4.67
CA CYS A 149 -23.53 -5.89 3.95
C CYS A 149 -24.31 -5.14 2.84
N PRO A 150 -24.28 -3.79 2.80
CA PRO A 150 -25.02 -3.01 1.81
C PRO A 150 -24.53 -3.19 0.35
N LYS A 151 -23.32 -3.72 0.14
CA LYS A 151 -22.75 -3.96 -1.20
C LYS A 151 -23.06 -5.34 -1.76
N CYS A 152 -22.83 -6.39 -0.98
CA CYS A 152 -22.92 -7.78 -1.45
C CYS A 152 -24.05 -8.59 -0.80
N ASN A 153 -24.81 -7.97 0.11
CA ASN A 153 -25.90 -8.59 0.86
C ASN A 153 -25.52 -9.89 1.61
N HIS A 154 -24.24 -10.02 1.95
CA HIS A 154 -23.76 -11.09 2.80
C HIS A 154 -24.23 -10.87 4.24
N ARG A 155 -24.65 -11.95 4.91
CA ARG A 155 -25.30 -11.86 6.22
C ARG A 155 -24.31 -11.65 7.36
N GLU A 156 -23.12 -12.25 7.30
CA GLU A 156 -22.16 -12.15 8.39
C GLU A 156 -21.31 -10.86 8.30
N ALA A 157 -21.24 -10.15 9.42
CA ALA A 157 -20.36 -9.01 9.61
C ALA A 157 -19.61 -9.14 10.93
N VAL A 158 -18.33 -8.78 10.93
CA VAL A 158 -17.56 -8.57 12.16
C VAL A 158 -17.80 -7.15 12.63
N PHE A 159 -18.00 -6.94 13.92
CA PHE A 159 -18.19 -5.60 14.48
C PHE A 159 -17.26 -5.33 15.66
N PHE A 160 -16.86 -4.08 15.84
CA PHE A 160 -16.02 -3.65 16.94
C PHE A 160 -16.16 -2.14 17.19
N GLN A 161 -15.70 -1.70 18.36
CA GLN A 161 -15.55 -0.28 18.69
C GLN A 161 -14.10 0.14 18.39
N ALA A 162 -13.91 1.28 17.71
CA ALA A 162 -12.57 1.79 17.45
C ALA A 162 -11.95 2.38 18.73
N GLN A 163 -10.64 2.20 18.91
CA GLN A 163 -9.87 2.72 20.05
C GLN A 163 -9.55 4.23 19.94
N THR A 164 -10.35 4.96 19.18
CA THR A 164 -10.17 6.41 18.98
C THR A 164 -11.06 7.15 19.96
N ARG A 165 -10.54 8.22 20.60
CA ARG A 165 -11.29 9.02 21.59
C ARG A 165 -12.69 9.44 21.14
N ARG A 166 -12.86 9.79 19.86
CA ARG A 166 -14.16 10.19 19.29
C ARG A 166 -15.14 9.04 19.22
N ALA A 167 -14.72 7.91 18.67
CA ALA A 167 -15.54 6.69 18.64
C ALA A 167 -15.92 6.20 20.05
N GLU A 168 -15.04 6.39 21.05
CA GLU A 168 -15.33 6.08 22.46
C GLU A 168 -16.39 7.02 23.05
N GLU A 169 -16.30 8.33 22.77
CA GLU A 169 -17.29 9.33 23.20
C GLU A 169 -18.69 9.07 22.60
N GLU A 170 -18.74 8.63 21.34
CA GLU A 170 -19.99 8.37 20.61
C GLU A 170 -20.47 6.92 20.71
N MET A 171 -19.67 6.01 21.29
CA MET A 171 -19.89 4.56 21.36
C MET A 171 -20.25 3.93 20.01
N ARG A 172 -19.63 4.42 18.93
CA ARG A 172 -19.91 3.98 17.56
C ARG A 172 -19.40 2.57 17.29
N LEU A 173 -20.19 1.79 16.55
CA LEU A 173 -19.85 0.45 16.08
C LEU A 173 -19.46 0.49 14.61
N TYR A 174 -18.34 -0.15 14.29
CA TYR A 174 -17.88 -0.34 12.91
C TYR A 174 -18.14 -1.78 12.49
N TYR A 175 -18.62 -1.95 11.27
CA TYR A 175 -18.93 -3.23 10.68
C TYR A 175 -18.02 -3.51 9.49
N VAL A 176 -17.56 -4.76 9.39
CA VAL A 176 -16.75 -5.24 8.27
C VAL A 176 -17.34 -6.55 7.74
N CYS A 177 -17.62 -6.59 6.44
CA CYS A 177 -18.15 -7.78 5.79
C CYS A 177 -17.13 -8.92 5.80
N THR A 178 -17.54 -10.12 6.19
CA THR A 178 -16.65 -11.30 6.25
C THR A 178 -16.28 -11.87 4.88
N ASN A 179 -16.99 -11.48 3.82
CA ASN A 179 -16.70 -11.93 2.46
C ASN A 179 -15.37 -11.33 1.95
N GLN A 180 -14.39 -12.19 1.69
CA GLN A 180 -13.04 -11.82 1.22
C GLN A 180 -13.03 -11.06 -0.11
N HIS A 181 -14.08 -11.17 -0.93
CA HIS A 181 -14.19 -10.45 -2.20
C HIS A 181 -14.84 -9.06 -2.05
N CYS A 182 -15.49 -8.78 -0.92
CA CYS A 182 -16.20 -7.52 -0.69
C CYS A 182 -15.43 -6.62 0.28
N THR A 183 -15.12 -7.14 1.47
CA THR A 183 -14.40 -6.43 2.55
C THR A 183 -14.88 -4.98 2.74
N HIS A 184 -16.19 -4.78 2.58
CA HIS A 184 -16.79 -3.48 2.74
C HIS A 184 -16.89 -3.14 4.22
N ARG A 185 -16.62 -1.87 4.53
CA ARG A 185 -16.57 -1.31 5.86
C ARG A 185 -17.64 -0.22 5.93
N TRP A 186 -18.47 -0.23 6.96
CA TRP A 186 -19.52 0.77 7.17
C TRP A 186 -19.77 0.97 8.67
N THR A 187 -20.44 2.06 9.01
CA THR A 187 -20.91 2.38 10.36
C THR A 187 -22.42 2.55 10.36
N GLU A 188 -23.05 2.32 11.51
CA GLU A 188 -24.43 2.74 11.80
C GLU A 188 -24.45 3.84 12.86
#